data_AF-A0A2P5Z5U3-F1
#
_entry.id   AF-A0A2P5Z5U3-F1
#
_cell.length_a   1.000
_cell.length_b   1.000
_cell.length_c   1.000
_cell.angle_alpha   90.00
_cell.angle_beta   90.00
_cell.angle_gamma   90.00
#
_symmetry.space_group_name_H-M   'P 1'
#
loop_
_entity.id
_entity.type
_entity.pdbx_description
1 polymer ?
#
loop_
_entity_poly.entity_id
_entity_poly.type
_entity_poly.pdbx_seq_one_letter_code
_entity_poly.pdbx_strand_id
1 'polypeptide(L)'
;MRDTHEDTTSASKRMHFDWHSDTITRATPVDGRYRNTQNVRRFLVAACGDRFVFDRAFMAWIRNGVAKTMVDVADEWRRQHTGAAAPDVTSPVAHAAGDGSATAK
;
A
#
# COMPACT_ATOMS: atom_id res chain seq x y z
N MET A 1 -37.05 -21.16 -9.74
CA MET A 1 -35.71 -21.74 -9.58
C MET A 1 -34.66 -20.73 -9.97
N ARG A 2 -34.24 -19.95 -8.98
CA ARG A 2 -32.91 -19.36 -8.76
C ARG A 2 -33.07 -18.66 -7.43
N ASP A 3 -32.81 -19.44 -6.38
CA ASP A 3 -32.75 -18.99 -5.00
C ASP A 3 -31.79 -17.80 -4.93
N THR A 4 -32.35 -16.60 -4.77
CA THR A 4 -31.63 -15.45 -4.26
C THR A 4 -31.27 -15.83 -2.83
N HIS A 5 -30.09 -16.42 -2.65
CA HIS A 5 -29.50 -16.52 -1.33
C HIS A 5 -29.13 -15.07 -0.95
N GLU A 6 -30.10 -14.33 -0.41
CA GLU A 6 -29.83 -13.13 0.35
C GLU A 6 -28.85 -13.52 1.45
N ASP A 7 -27.68 -12.91 1.35
CA ASP A 7 -26.51 -13.09 2.20
C ASP A 7 -26.90 -12.93 3.67
N THR A 8 -27.31 -14.03 4.28
CA THR A 8 -27.66 -14.12 5.70
C THR A 8 -26.35 -14.34 6.48
N THR A 9 -25.36 -13.47 6.30
CA THR A 9 -24.16 -13.38 7.17
C THR A 9 -23.82 -11.93 7.52
N SER A 10 -24.75 -10.98 7.37
CA SER A 10 -24.48 -9.56 7.69
C SER A 10 -24.93 -9.11 9.10
N ALA A 11 -25.54 -9.97 9.91
CA ALA A 11 -26.18 -9.54 11.18
C ALA A 11 -25.48 -9.94 12.50
N SER A 12 -24.47 -10.82 12.49
CA SER A 12 -23.65 -11.14 13.69
C SER A 12 -22.37 -10.29 13.81
N LYS A 13 -22.07 -9.49 12.77
CA LYS A 13 -20.90 -8.61 12.65
C LYS A 13 -21.15 -7.23 13.27
N ARG A 14 -21.29 -7.14 14.59
CA ARG A 14 -21.34 -5.82 15.26
C ARG A 14 -20.38 -5.63 16.43
N MET A 15 -19.61 -6.64 16.82
CA MET A 15 -18.68 -6.53 17.95
C MET A 15 -17.20 -6.60 17.54
N HIS A 16 -16.91 -6.96 16.29
CA HIS A 16 -15.55 -7.04 15.76
C HIS A 16 -15.46 -6.35 14.40
N PHE A 17 -14.38 -5.59 14.22
CA PHE A 17 -13.99 -5.02 12.93
C PHE A 17 -13.77 -6.13 11.91
N ASP A 18 -14.55 -6.12 10.83
CA ASP A 18 -14.37 -7.05 9.73
C ASP A 18 -13.44 -6.48 8.66
N TRP A 19 -12.23 -7.02 8.63
CA TRP A 19 -11.23 -6.72 7.63
C TRP A 19 -11.66 -6.95 6.17
N HIS A 20 -12.71 -7.72 5.90
CA HIS A 20 -13.17 -8.01 4.52
C HIS A 20 -14.20 -7.03 3.99
N SER A 21 -15.04 -6.44 4.86
CA SER A 21 -16.10 -5.52 4.43
C SER A 21 -15.97 -4.13 5.01
N ASP A 22 -15.36 -3.98 6.18
CA ASP A 22 -15.27 -2.69 6.83
C ASP A 22 -14.21 -1.81 6.13
N THR A 23 -14.48 -0.51 6.15
CA THR A 23 -13.59 0.47 5.54
C THR A 23 -12.32 0.57 6.37
N ILE A 24 -11.18 0.30 5.72
CA ILE A 24 -9.87 0.54 6.31
C ILE A 24 -9.58 2.04 6.25
N THR A 25 -9.34 2.65 7.40
CA THR A 25 -8.95 4.06 7.52
C THR A 25 -7.55 4.17 8.10
N ARG A 26 -6.95 5.36 8.01
CA ARG A 26 -5.65 5.66 8.63
C ARG A 26 -5.63 5.38 10.14
N ALA A 27 -6.74 5.61 10.82
CA ALA A 27 -6.89 5.40 12.26
C ALA A 27 -7.27 3.96 12.64
N THR A 28 -7.47 3.06 11.67
CA THR A 28 -7.81 1.66 11.95
C THR A 28 -6.69 1.01 12.78
N PRO A 29 -6.98 0.51 13.99
CA PRO A 29 -5.98 -0.13 14.82
C PRO A 29 -5.56 -1.48 14.21
N VAL A 30 -4.25 -1.73 14.24
CA VAL A 30 -3.61 -2.96 13.81
C VAL A 30 -3.13 -3.66 15.06
N ASP A 31 -3.90 -4.68 15.45
CA ASP A 31 -3.66 -5.52 16.62
C ASP A 31 -3.40 -6.98 16.21
N GLY A 32 -3.36 -7.91 17.17
CA GLY A 32 -3.17 -9.34 16.91
C GLY A 32 -4.25 -9.98 16.01
N ARG A 33 -5.35 -9.27 15.73
CA ARG A 33 -6.42 -9.70 14.81
C ARG A 33 -6.24 -9.19 13.40
N TYR A 34 -5.12 -8.52 13.09
CA TYR A 34 -4.78 -8.09 11.75
C TYR A 34 -4.91 -9.24 10.73
N ARG A 35 -5.49 -8.91 9.57
CA ARG A 35 -5.64 -9.81 8.43
C ARG A 35 -5.22 -9.10 7.16
N ASN A 36 -4.42 -9.79 6.35
CA ASN A 36 -4.08 -9.31 5.01
C ASN A 36 -5.23 -9.63 4.05
N THR A 37 -6.25 -8.79 4.06
CA THR A 37 -7.42 -8.90 3.17
C THR A 37 -7.25 -8.02 1.94
N GLN A 38 -8.15 -8.21 0.98
CA GLN A 38 -8.19 -7.38 -0.21
C GLN A 38 -8.40 -5.88 0.11
N ASN A 39 -9.16 -5.53 1.15
CA ASN A 39 -9.36 -4.14 1.56
C ASN A 39 -8.06 -3.51 2.09
N VAL A 40 -7.29 -4.25 2.88
CA VAL A 40 -5.99 -3.79 3.38
C VAL A 40 -5.03 -3.56 2.22
N ARG A 41 -4.95 -4.50 1.26
CA ARG A 41 -4.14 -4.32 0.05
C ARG A 41 -4.56 -3.07 -0.74
N ARG A 42 -5.87 -2.84 -0.93
CA ARG A 42 -6.37 -1.65 -1.66
C ARG A 42 -6.00 -0.36 -0.93
N PHE A 43 -6.14 -0.32 0.38
CA PHE A 43 -5.72 0.81 1.19
C PHE A 43 -4.21 1.08 1.06
N LEU A 44 -3.39 0.04 1.20
CA LEU A 44 -1.93 0.18 1.16
C LEU A 44 -1.42 0.54 -0.24
N VAL A 45 -2.02 0.01 -1.31
CA VAL A 45 -1.73 0.45 -2.68
C VAL A 45 -2.10 1.93 -2.86
N ALA A 46 -3.25 2.38 -2.35
CA ALA A 46 -3.63 3.79 -2.44
C ALA A 46 -2.72 4.72 -1.62
N ALA A 47 -2.18 4.25 -0.49
CA ALA A 47 -1.32 5.03 0.39
C ALA A 47 0.17 5.02 -0.01
N CYS A 48 0.65 3.89 -0.52
CA CYS A 48 2.06 3.62 -0.81
C CYS A 48 2.39 3.56 -2.31
N GLY A 49 1.37 3.48 -3.18
CA GLY A 49 1.48 3.35 -4.63
C GLY A 49 1.46 1.90 -5.13
N ASP A 50 1.42 1.75 -6.46
CA ASP A 50 1.26 0.46 -7.15
C ASP A 50 2.43 -0.51 -6.96
N ARG A 51 3.58 0.00 -6.49
CA ARG A 51 4.76 -0.81 -6.15
C ARG A 51 4.64 -1.52 -4.80
N PHE A 52 3.50 -1.37 -4.13
CA PHE A 52 3.26 -1.97 -2.83
C PHE A 52 3.37 -3.50 -2.86
N VAL A 53 4.21 -4.05 -1.97
CA VAL A 53 4.42 -5.48 -1.80
C VAL A 53 4.40 -5.86 -0.32
N PHE A 54 3.87 -7.05 -0.02
CA PHE A 54 4.00 -7.65 1.31
C PHE A 54 5.28 -8.47 1.36
N ASP A 55 6.33 -7.91 1.93
CA ASP A 55 7.57 -8.64 2.17
C ASP A 55 7.61 -9.29 3.57
N ARG A 56 8.60 -10.16 3.80
CA ARG A 56 8.73 -10.89 5.06
C ARG A 56 9.13 -10.00 6.25
N ALA A 57 9.99 -9.00 6.04
CA ALA A 57 10.43 -8.09 7.10
C ALA A 57 9.28 -7.20 7.56
N PHE A 58 8.52 -6.64 6.62
CA PHE A 58 7.32 -5.86 6.88
C PHE A 58 6.25 -6.69 7.59
N MET A 59 5.98 -7.92 7.14
CA MET A 59 5.02 -8.79 7.81
C MET A 59 5.48 -9.21 9.21
N ALA A 60 6.79 -9.37 9.44
CA ALA A 60 7.33 -9.62 10.78
C ALA A 60 7.17 -8.40 11.70
N TRP A 61 7.41 -7.19 11.18
CA TRP A 61 7.23 -5.95 11.92
C TRP A 61 5.77 -5.69 12.30
N ILE A 62 4.81 -5.94 11.40
CA ILE A 62 3.38 -5.82 11.71
C ILE A 62 3.02 -6.73 12.88
N ARG A 63 3.53 -7.96 12.89
CA ARG A 63 3.23 -8.99 13.90
C ARG A 63 4.06 -8.90 15.19
N ASN A 64 4.87 -7.86 15.38
CA ASN A 64 5.74 -7.73 16.56
C ASN A 64 4.99 -7.47 17.90
N GLY A 65 3.65 -7.41 17.87
CA GLY A 65 2.81 -7.22 19.06
C GLY A 65 2.68 -5.76 19.53
N VAL A 66 3.39 -4.82 18.91
CA VAL A 66 3.25 -3.38 19.22
C VAL A 66 1.97 -2.84 18.60
N ALA A 67 1.18 -2.11 19.37
CA ALA A 67 -0.01 -1.42 18.88
C ALA A 67 0.36 -0.42 17.79
N LYS A 68 -0.32 -0.52 16.65
CA LYS A 68 -0.10 0.31 15.47
C LYS A 68 -1.42 0.75 14.89
N THR A 69 -1.36 1.75 14.04
CA THR A 69 -2.46 2.16 13.18
C THR A 69 -2.13 1.85 11.71
N MET A 70 -3.15 1.86 10.85
CA MET A 70 -2.91 1.63 9.43
C MET A 70 -2.03 2.73 8.80
N VAL A 71 -2.03 3.96 9.35
CA VAL A 71 -1.08 4.99 8.92
C VAL A 71 0.35 4.62 9.29
N ASP A 72 0.60 4.07 10.49
CA ASP A 72 1.93 3.59 10.87
C ASP A 72 2.41 2.46 9.96
N VAL A 73 1.50 1.57 9.55
CA VAL A 73 1.79 0.48 8.61
C VAL A 73 2.17 1.02 7.24
N ALA A 74 1.45 2.01 6.71
CA ALA A 74 1.78 2.64 5.44
C ALA A 74 3.14 3.37 5.50
N ASP A 75 3.36 4.13 6.58
CA ASP A 75 4.60 4.88 6.77
C ASP A 75 5.80 3.95 6.95
N GLU A 76 5.64 2.83 7.65
CA GLU A 76 6.71 1.84 7.79
C GLU A 76 7.06 1.15 6.47
N TRP A 77 6.06 0.80 5.67
CA TRP A 77 6.34 0.27 4.33
C TRP A 77 7.16 1.27 3.51
N ARG A 78 6.77 2.55 3.54
CA ARG A 78 7.51 3.62 2.87
C ARG A 78 8.91 3.76 3.45
N ARG A 79 9.11 3.69 4.76
CA ARG A 79 10.47 3.73 5.37
C ARG A 79 11.34 2.58 4.87
N GLN A 80 10.82 1.35 4.85
CA GLN A 80 11.58 0.17 4.43
C GLN A 80 11.87 0.13 2.92
N HIS A 81 11.01 0.70 2.07
CA HIS A 81 11.13 0.59 0.61
C HIS A 81 11.50 1.90 -0.11
N THR A 82 11.36 3.04 0.56
CA THR A 82 11.80 4.37 0.07
C THR A 82 13.19 4.73 0.62
N GLY A 83 13.68 4.04 1.66
CA GLY A 83 15.05 4.20 2.18
C GLY A 83 16.18 3.80 1.22
N ALA A 84 15.85 3.39 -0.01
CA ALA A 84 16.79 3.17 -1.12
C ALA A 84 16.50 4.06 -2.34
N ALA A 85 15.66 5.08 -2.22
CA ALA A 85 15.53 6.13 -3.22
C ALA A 85 16.37 7.34 -2.77
N ALA A 86 17.64 7.34 -3.18
CA ALA A 86 18.27 8.62 -3.51
C ALA A 86 17.30 9.42 -4.40
N PRO A 87 17.23 10.75 -4.30
CA PRO A 87 16.42 11.55 -5.21
C PRO A 87 16.96 11.37 -6.63
N ASP A 88 16.39 10.43 -7.38
CA ASP A 88 16.62 10.31 -8.80
C ASP A 88 16.01 11.55 -9.45
N VAL A 89 16.92 12.43 -9.85
CA VAL A 89 16.72 13.60 -10.69
C VAL A 89 16.21 13.17 -12.07
N THR A 90 14.95 12.76 -12.15
CA THR A 90 14.31 12.55 -13.46
C THR A 90 13.04 13.37 -13.55
N SER A 91 13.23 14.66 -13.84
CA SER A 91 12.36 15.35 -14.79
C SER A 91 13.08 16.50 -15.50
N PRO A 92 12.70 16.76 -16.76
CA PRO A 92 13.65 17.02 -17.84
C PRO A 92 13.78 18.52 -18.11
N VAL A 93 15.00 18.98 -18.41
CA VAL A 93 15.16 20.22 -19.18
C VAL A 93 15.57 19.84 -20.60
N ALA A 94 14.58 19.89 -21.49
CA ALA A 94 14.82 20.07 -22.91
C ALA A 94 15.41 21.47 -23.13
N HIS A 95 16.55 21.55 -23.84
CA HIS A 95 16.83 22.53 -24.90
C HIS A 95 18.33 22.49 -25.27
N ALA A 96 18.65 21.87 -26.40
CA ALA A 96 19.45 22.50 -27.47
C ALA A 96 19.55 21.52 -28.65
N ALA A 97 18.86 21.90 -29.72
CA ALA A 97 19.00 21.34 -31.06
C ALA A 97 20.19 21.98 -31.79
N GLY A 98 20.76 21.25 -32.77
CA GLY A 98 21.60 21.75 -33.88
C GLY A 98 23.01 22.18 -33.46
N ASP A 99 24.09 21.98 -34.20
CA ASP A 99 24.38 21.62 -35.59
C ASP A 99 25.76 20.91 -35.55
N GLY A 100 26.08 19.88 -36.35
CA GLY A 100 26.18 19.99 -37.79
C GLY A 100 27.46 20.72 -38.21
N SER A 101 28.65 20.09 -38.09
CA SER A 101 29.74 20.42 -39.01
C SER A 101 30.74 19.28 -39.15
N ALA A 102 30.73 18.68 -40.33
CA ALA A 102 31.84 17.92 -40.88
C ALA A 102 33.09 18.83 -41.00
N THR A 103 34.28 18.24 -40.88
CA THR A 103 35.46 18.68 -41.62
C THR A 103 36.38 17.49 -41.81
N ALA A 104 36.66 17.23 -43.09
CA ALA A 104 37.60 16.25 -43.60
C ALA A 104 39.04 16.67 -43.33
N LYS A 105 39.95 15.70 -43.29
CA LYS A 105 41.30 15.84 -43.84
C LYS A 105 41.79 14.52 -44.40
#